data_AF-A0A914Z9F3-F1
#
_entry.id   AF-A0A914Z9F3-F1
#
_cell.length_a   1.000
_cell.length_b   1.000
_cell.length_c   1.000
_cell.angle_alpha   90.00
_cell.angle_beta   90.00
_cell.angle_gamma   90.00
#
_symmetry.space_group_name_H-M   'P 1'
#
loop_
_entity.id
_entity.type
_entity.pdbx_description
1 polymer ?
#
loop_
_entity_poly.entity_id
_entity_poly.type
_entity_poly.pdbx_seq_one_letter_code
_entity_poly.pdbx_strand_id
1 'polypeptide(L)'
;MIIFDWIPIPLVYPQLVTFCVRLYFFVCLFTRQIIKSKEAELPDSPLFWVPVTTIVEFIVYMGWSKVAEDMLHPLGETFGGNFECNHIIDTNLITGLSLVDSGAKPLPSLRKDAFWDSKTIAPLYTFETANRDIFTMTGTAATVNYVERVDRILMVPHKSKLIKMSQEEQDKSFKKVDVKKYNNKHKIFKKQQMNMDEDIIIKKLRRKANKEELDQMMVKPPLFEDVMLKL
;
A
#
# COMPACT_ATOMS: atom_id res chain seq x y z
N MET A 1 24.90 1.65 -11.67
CA MET A 1 25.10 0.80 -12.87
C MET A 1 26.56 0.42 -13.05
N ILE A 2 27.50 1.38 -13.15
CA ILE A 2 28.92 1.10 -13.42
C ILE A 2 29.57 0.11 -12.42
N ILE A 3 29.29 0.21 -11.12
CA ILE A 3 29.86 -0.71 -10.12
C ILE A 3 29.32 -2.15 -10.28
N PHE A 4 28.05 -2.30 -10.68
CA PHE A 4 27.42 -3.60 -10.90
C PHE A 4 27.87 -4.26 -12.21
N ASP A 5 28.26 -3.45 -13.20
CA ASP A 5 28.82 -3.92 -14.46
C ASP A 5 30.32 -4.25 -14.32
N TRP A 6 31.05 -3.45 -13.53
CA TRP A 6 32.49 -3.61 -13.31
C TRP A 6 32.85 -4.85 -12.49
N ILE A 7 32.06 -5.19 -11.48
CA ILE A 7 32.31 -6.34 -10.60
C ILE A 7 31.19 -7.36 -10.80
N PRO A 8 31.34 -8.30 -11.77
CA PRO A 8 30.37 -9.37 -11.90
C PRO A 8 30.49 -10.33 -10.71
N ILE A 9 29.38 -11.01 -10.40
CA ILE A 9 29.38 -12.11 -9.43
C ILE A 9 30.44 -13.13 -9.89
N PRO A 10 31.31 -13.65 -9.00
CA PRO A 10 32.38 -14.53 -9.42
C PRO A 10 31.84 -15.72 -10.19
N LEU A 11 32.41 -15.97 -11.36
CA LEU A 11 31.89 -16.88 -12.38
C LEU A 11 31.66 -18.32 -11.85
N VAL A 12 32.46 -18.72 -10.86
CA VAL A 12 32.32 -20.01 -10.18
C VAL A 12 30.95 -20.20 -9.51
N TYR A 13 30.32 -19.16 -8.97
CA TYR A 13 29.07 -19.32 -8.22
C TYR A 13 27.89 -19.72 -9.11
N PRO A 14 27.56 -18.99 -10.21
CA PRO A 14 26.47 -19.41 -11.09
C PRO A 14 26.76 -20.74 -11.80
N GLN A 15 28.03 -21.00 -12.14
CA GLN A 15 28.45 -22.25 -12.76
C GLN A 15 28.24 -23.44 -11.83
N LEU A 16 28.65 -23.33 -10.56
CA LEU A 16 28.49 -24.40 -9.57
C LEU A 16 27.01 -24.69 -9.31
N VAL A 17 26.19 -23.66 -9.11
CA VAL A 17 24.74 -23.83 -8.86
C VAL A 17 24.07 -24.51 -10.05
N THR A 18 24.35 -24.04 -11.27
CA THR A 18 23.81 -24.63 -12.50
C THR A 18 24.26 -26.08 -12.68
N PHE A 19 25.53 -26.37 -12.38
CA PHE A 19 26.08 -27.71 -12.45
C PHE A 19 25.42 -28.65 -11.42
N CYS A 20 25.29 -28.23 -10.17
CA CYS A 20 24.66 -29.01 -9.11
C CYS A 20 23.20 -29.36 -9.43
N VAL A 21 22.40 -28.40 -9.90
CA VAL A 21 20.99 -28.63 -10.26
C VAL A 21 20.89 -29.61 -11.43
N ARG A 22 21.72 -29.44 -12.49
CA ARG A 22 21.75 -30.35 -13.64
C ARG A 22 22.21 -31.76 -13.26
N LEU A 23 23.23 -31.86 -12.41
CA LEU A 23 23.75 -33.15 -11.94
C LEU A 23 22.74 -33.89 -11.06
N TYR A 24 22.03 -33.17 -10.18
CA TYR A 24 20.95 -33.72 -9.37
C TYR A 24 19.87 -34.38 -10.26
N PHE A 25 19.41 -33.68 -11.30
CA PHE A 25 18.42 -34.23 -12.22
C PHE A 25 18.98 -35.33 -13.13
N PHE A 26 20.26 -35.26 -13.49
CA PHE A 26 20.93 -36.33 -14.23
C PHE A 26 20.91 -37.65 -13.44
N VAL A 27 21.19 -37.62 -12.13
CA VAL A 27 21.09 -38.80 -11.27
C VAL A 27 19.63 -39.23 -11.05
N CYS A 28 18.69 -38.28 -10.91
CA CYS A 28 17.26 -38.58 -10.79
C CYS A 28 16.70 -39.29 -12.04
N LEU A 29 17.27 -39.05 -13.22
CA LEU A 29 16.86 -39.70 -14.47
C LEU A 29 17.05 -41.23 -14.43
N PHE A 30 18.09 -41.71 -13.75
CA PHE A 30 18.37 -43.15 -13.60
C PHE A 30 17.75 -43.74 -12.33
N THR A 31 17.75 -42.99 -11.22
CA THR A 31 17.32 -43.50 -9.91
C THR A 31 15.80 -43.53 -9.74
N ARG A 32 15.07 -42.64 -10.41
CA ARG A 32 13.60 -42.54 -10.31
C ARG A 32 12.87 -43.17 -11.50
N GLN A 33 13.54 -44.09 -12.20
CA GLN A 33 12.90 -44.92 -13.22
C GLN A 33 11.96 -45.92 -12.55
N ILE A 34 10.74 -46.00 -13.05
CA ILE A 34 9.74 -46.91 -12.53
C ILE A 34 9.94 -48.28 -13.22
N ILE A 35 10.58 -49.21 -12.51
CA ILE A 35 10.84 -50.57 -13.02
C ILE A 35 9.61 -51.44 -12.70
N LYS A 36 8.96 -52.00 -13.74
CA LYS A 36 7.89 -52.98 -13.56
C LYS A 36 8.47 -54.26 -12.94
N SER A 37 8.10 -54.57 -11.70
CA SER A 37 8.35 -55.89 -11.12
C SER A 37 7.32 -56.88 -11.67
N LYS A 38 7.76 -58.08 -12.10
CA LYS A 38 6.88 -59.14 -12.62
C LYS A 38 5.89 -59.68 -11.58
N GLU A 39 6.09 -59.38 -10.30
CA GLU A 39 5.33 -59.92 -9.17
C GLU A 39 4.31 -58.91 -8.58
N ALA A 40 4.32 -57.65 -9.04
CA ALA A 40 3.40 -56.62 -8.57
C ALA A 40 2.38 -56.31 -9.66
N GLU A 41 1.12 -56.69 -9.46
CA GLU A 41 -0.04 -56.26 -10.26
C GLU A 41 -0.23 -54.75 -10.13
N LEU A 42 0.58 -54.00 -10.86
CA LEU A 42 0.44 -52.55 -10.96
C LEU A 42 -0.66 -52.25 -11.97
N PRO A 43 -1.69 -51.46 -11.61
CA PRO A 43 -2.73 -51.08 -12.55
C PRO A 43 -2.10 -50.35 -13.74
N ASP A 44 -2.49 -50.75 -14.96
CA ASP A 44 -2.09 -50.14 -16.26
C ASP A 44 -2.68 -48.73 -16.41
N SER A 45 -2.40 -47.87 -15.45
CA SER A 45 -2.73 -46.46 -15.46
C SER A 45 -1.58 -45.67 -16.08
N PRO A 46 -1.85 -44.71 -16.98
CA PRO A 46 -0.81 -43.91 -17.64
C PRO A 46 0.02 -43.08 -16.65
N LEU A 47 -0.51 -42.85 -15.44
CA LEU A 47 0.16 -42.16 -14.34
C LEU A 47 1.38 -42.91 -13.80
N PHE A 48 1.45 -44.24 -13.99
CA PHE A 48 2.60 -45.05 -13.55
C PHE A 48 3.75 -45.05 -14.57
N TRP A 49 3.47 -44.76 -15.84
CA TRP A 49 4.50 -44.72 -16.89
C TRP A 49 5.27 -43.40 -16.89
N VAL A 50 4.65 -42.30 -16.45
CA VAL A 50 5.23 -40.96 -16.43
C VAL A 50 5.47 -40.50 -14.99
N PRO A 51 6.71 -40.19 -14.57
CA PRO A 51 7.01 -39.77 -13.21
C PRO A 51 6.58 -38.30 -12.98
N VAL A 52 5.27 -38.05 -12.85
CA VAL A 52 4.69 -36.71 -12.73
C VAL A 52 5.30 -35.89 -11.59
N THR A 53 5.52 -36.49 -10.42
CA THR A 53 6.16 -35.82 -9.27
C THR A 53 7.57 -35.32 -9.61
N THR A 54 8.38 -36.13 -10.30
CA THR A 54 9.74 -35.76 -10.71
C THR A 54 9.71 -34.66 -11.79
N ILE A 55 8.70 -34.65 -12.67
CA ILE A 55 8.51 -33.58 -13.67
C ILE A 55 8.16 -32.26 -12.99
N VAL A 56 7.27 -32.26 -11.99
CA VAL A 56 6.92 -31.05 -11.23
C VAL A 56 8.14 -30.54 -10.47
N GLU A 57 8.88 -31.42 -9.79
CA GLU A 57 10.14 -31.05 -9.13
C GLU A 57 11.14 -30.45 -10.13
N PHE A 58 11.29 -31.06 -11.31
CA PHE A 58 12.15 -30.55 -12.38
C PHE A 58 11.76 -29.12 -12.79
N ILE A 59 10.46 -28.88 -13.06
CA ILE A 59 9.97 -27.56 -13.45
C ILE A 59 10.26 -26.52 -12.35
N VAL A 60 10.04 -26.86 -11.08
CA VAL A 60 10.27 -25.92 -9.96
C VAL A 60 11.76 -25.60 -9.80
N TYR A 61 12.63 -26.60 -9.73
CA TYR A 61 14.07 -26.37 -9.50
C TYR A 61 14.78 -25.78 -10.72
N MET A 62 14.45 -26.23 -11.94
CA MET A 62 14.99 -25.63 -13.16
C MET A 62 14.41 -24.24 -13.41
N GLY A 63 13.12 -24.05 -13.15
CA GLY A 63 12.46 -22.76 -13.25
C GLY A 63 13.07 -21.74 -12.30
N TRP A 64 13.29 -22.12 -11.04
CA TRP A 64 13.97 -21.25 -10.08
C TRP A 64 15.40 -20.91 -10.50
N SER A 65 16.18 -21.90 -10.99
CA SER A 65 17.52 -21.64 -11.52
C SER A 65 17.49 -20.71 -12.74
N LYS A 66 16.45 -20.80 -13.59
CA LYS A 66 16.29 -19.95 -14.78
C LYS A 66 15.92 -18.52 -14.42
N VAL A 67 15.03 -18.32 -13.44
CA VAL A 67 14.74 -16.97 -12.91
C VAL A 67 16.02 -16.30 -12.39
N ALA A 68 16.88 -17.04 -11.69
CA ALA A 68 18.15 -16.50 -11.20
C ALA A 68 19.13 -16.14 -12.34
N GLU A 69 19.14 -16.93 -13.43
CA GLU A 69 19.92 -16.64 -14.65
C GLU A 69 19.43 -15.36 -15.34
N ASP A 70 18.12 -15.21 -15.48
CA ASP A 70 17.51 -14.03 -16.10
C ASP A 70 17.73 -12.75 -15.26
N MET A 71 17.67 -12.86 -13.93
CA MET A 71 17.95 -11.74 -13.02
C MET A 71 19.43 -11.36 -12.95
N LEU A 72 20.34 -12.22 -13.39
CA LEU A 72 21.78 -11.94 -13.39
C LEU A 72 22.15 -10.86 -14.41
N HIS A 73 21.39 -10.77 -15.50
CA HIS A 73 21.64 -9.80 -16.58
C HIS A 73 20.39 -8.97 -16.88
N PRO A 74 19.96 -8.09 -15.95
CA PRO A 74 18.68 -7.37 -16.04
C PRO A 74 18.64 -6.28 -17.13
N LEU A 75 19.78 -5.97 -17.76
CA LEU A 75 19.92 -4.98 -18.82
C LEU A 75 20.02 -5.58 -20.24
N GLY A 76 19.94 -6.91 -20.36
CA GLY A 76 19.94 -7.61 -21.65
C GLY A 76 18.61 -7.48 -22.40
N GLU A 77 18.53 -8.11 -23.57
CA GLU A 77 17.33 -8.13 -24.42
C GLU A 77 16.46 -9.38 -24.21
N THR A 78 16.61 -10.06 -23.06
CA THR A 78 15.91 -11.32 -22.81
C THR A 78 14.40 -11.08 -22.65
N PHE A 79 13.62 -11.98 -23.23
CA PHE A 79 12.26 -11.76 -23.75
C PHE A 79 11.12 -11.51 -22.73
N GLY A 80 11.39 -11.07 -21.49
CA GLY A 80 10.28 -10.84 -20.55
C GLY A 80 10.56 -10.33 -19.14
N GLY A 81 11.80 -9.99 -18.79
CA GLY A 81 12.13 -9.55 -17.42
C GLY A 81 13.13 -8.39 -17.32
N ASN A 82 13.54 -7.83 -18.45
CA ASN A 82 14.61 -6.85 -18.53
C ASN A 82 14.08 -5.41 -18.47
N PHE A 83 14.93 -4.48 -18.05
CA PHE A 83 14.58 -3.07 -18.10
C PHE A 83 14.48 -2.59 -19.55
N GLU A 84 13.39 -1.91 -19.90
CA GLU A 84 13.21 -1.22 -21.18
C GLU A 84 14.06 0.05 -21.23
N CYS A 85 15.38 -0.12 -21.26
CA CYS A 85 16.33 0.98 -21.18
C CYS A 85 16.16 1.98 -22.33
N ASN A 86 15.84 1.51 -23.53
CA ASN A 86 15.57 2.37 -24.69
C ASN A 86 14.40 3.31 -24.41
N HIS A 87 13.30 2.78 -23.89
CA HIS A 87 12.13 3.59 -23.52
C HIS A 87 12.45 4.62 -22.43
N ILE A 88 13.23 4.24 -21.42
CA ILE A 88 13.64 5.13 -20.34
C ILE A 88 14.53 6.26 -20.87
N ILE A 89 15.48 5.94 -21.76
CA ILE A 89 16.36 6.94 -22.37
C ILE A 89 15.55 7.94 -23.21
N ASP A 90 14.67 7.45 -24.08
CA ASP A 90 13.86 8.29 -24.95
C ASP A 90 12.93 9.21 -24.13
N THR A 91 12.27 8.65 -23.11
CA THR A 91 11.36 9.41 -22.24
C THR A 91 12.10 10.49 -21.46
N ASN A 92 13.27 10.17 -20.89
CA ASN A 92 14.07 11.13 -20.14
C ASN A 92 14.62 12.23 -21.05
N LEU A 93 15.07 11.89 -22.26
CA LEU A 93 15.55 12.86 -23.23
C LEU A 93 14.44 13.82 -23.66
N ILE A 94 13.28 13.30 -24.06
CA ILE A 94 12.13 14.10 -24.48
C ILE A 94 11.63 14.99 -23.32
N THR A 95 11.47 14.41 -22.13
CA THR A 95 10.98 15.15 -20.96
C THR A 95 11.98 16.24 -20.53
N GLY A 96 13.28 15.92 -20.51
CA GLY A 96 14.33 16.86 -20.18
C GLY A 96 14.41 18.03 -21.16
N LEU A 97 14.37 17.74 -22.47
CA LEU A 97 14.34 18.77 -23.51
C LEU A 97 13.06 19.61 -23.44
N SER A 98 11.90 18.98 -23.24
CA SER A 98 10.62 19.67 -23.10
C SER A 98 10.58 20.60 -21.89
N LEU A 99 11.20 20.19 -20.78
CA LEU A 99 11.28 21.00 -19.56
C LEU A 99 12.12 22.27 -19.77
N VAL A 100 13.27 22.16 -20.45
CA VAL A 100 14.15 23.32 -20.70
C VAL A 100 13.56 24.25 -21.77
N ASP A 101 12.93 23.70 -22.81
CA ASP A 101 12.37 24.49 -23.90
C ASP A 101 10.98 25.06 -23.58
N SER A 102 10.00 24.18 -23.34
CA SER A 102 8.63 24.59 -23.04
C SER A 102 8.39 24.94 -21.57
N GLY A 103 9.14 24.36 -20.63
CA GLY A 103 9.03 24.68 -19.20
C GLY A 103 9.73 25.98 -18.78
N ALA A 104 10.61 26.55 -19.62
CA ALA A 104 11.17 27.89 -19.41
C ALA A 104 10.21 29.03 -19.81
N LYS A 105 9.02 28.70 -20.33
CA LYS A 105 7.95 29.67 -20.63
C LYS A 105 7.44 30.32 -19.34
N PRO A 106 6.88 31.55 -19.43
CA PRO A 106 6.31 32.21 -18.27
C PRO A 106 5.23 31.36 -17.62
N LEU A 107 5.28 31.29 -16.28
CA LEU A 107 4.32 30.55 -15.47
C LEU A 107 2.88 30.90 -15.85
N PRO A 108 1.92 29.96 -15.71
CA PRO A 108 0.52 30.29 -15.88
C PRO A 108 0.14 31.44 -14.93
N SER A 109 -0.78 32.30 -15.38
CA SER A 109 -1.25 33.44 -14.58
C SER A 109 -1.71 32.96 -13.19
N LEU A 110 -1.21 33.60 -12.14
CA LEU A 110 -1.65 33.32 -10.78
C LEU A 110 -3.15 33.60 -10.66
N ARG A 111 -3.92 32.59 -10.26
CA ARG A 111 -5.35 32.68 -10.00
C ARG A 111 -5.62 32.05 -8.65
N LYS A 112 -6.61 32.57 -7.95
CA LYS A 112 -7.15 31.92 -6.75
C LYS A 112 -7.70 30.55 -7.15
N ASP A 113 -7.31 29.51 -6.43
CA ASP A 113 -7.81 28.17 -6.65
C ASP A 113 -9.24 28.01 -6.09
N ALA A 114 -9.89 26.89 -6.41
CA ALA A 114 -11.28 26.63 -5.99
C ALA A 114 -11.48 26.61 -4.46
N PHE A 115 -10.40 26.43 -3.69
CA PHE A 115 -10.44 26.35 -2.23
C PHE A 115 -9.86 27.59 -1.54
N TRP A 116 -9.56 28.67 -2.27
CA TRP A 116 -8.87 29.85 -1.74
C TRP A 116 -9.53 30.48 -0.49
N ASP A 117 -10.87 30.56 -0.46
CA ASP A 117 -11.63 31.13 0.67
C ASP A 117 -12.13 30.05 1.66
N SER A 118 -11.80 28.77 1.43
CA SER A 118 -12.28 27.65 2.23
C SER A 118 -11.32 27.32 3.38
N LYS A 119 -11.82 27.27 4.61
CA LYS A 119 -11.02 26.86 5.79
C LYS A 119 -10.69 25.37 5.81
N THR A 120 -11.48 24.56 5.12
CA THR A 120 -11.35 23.10 5.06
C THR A 120 -11.43 22.65 3.61
N ILE A 121 -10.39 21.98 3.13
CA ILE A 121 -10.35 21.41 1.78
C ILE A 121 -11.03 20.05 1.82
N ALA A 122 -12.12 19.90 1.06
CA ALA A 122 -12.83 18.63 0.90
C ALA A 122 -12.73 18.20 -0.57
N PRO A 123 -11.76 17.33 -0.94
CA PRO A 123 -11.67 16.83 -2.29
C PRO A 123 -12.91 16.00 -2.64
N LEU A 124 -13.37 16.13 -3.88
CA LEU A 124 -14.52 15.38 -4.38
C LEU A 124 -14.07 13.99 -4.79
N TYR A 125 -14.84 12.98 -4.37
CA TYR A 125 -14.65 11.58 -4.74
C TYR A 125 -15.84 11.11 -5.57
N THR A 126 -15.62 10.11 -6.42
CA THR A 126 -16.73 9.40 -7.06
C THR A 126 -17.53 8.66 -5.99
N PHE A 127 -18.82 8.40 -6.22
CA PHE A 127 -19.65 7.71 -5.23
C PHE A 127 -19.07 6.36 -4.77
N GLU A 128 -18.50 5.59 -5.69
CA GLU A 128 -17.85 4.30 -5.39
C GLU A 128 -16.59 4.46 -4.52
N THR A 129 -15.79 5.50 -4.77
CA THR A 129 -14.56 5.75 -3.99
C THR A 129 -14.85 6.42 -2.65
N ALA A 130 -15.93 7.21 -2.56
CA ALA A 130 -16.41 7.82 -1.32
C ALA A 130 -16.95 6.78 -0.31
N ASN A 131 -17.40 5.62 -0.79
CA ASN A 131 -17.87 4.52 0.04
C ASN A 131 -16.75 3.55 0.45
N ARG A 132 -15.49 3.87 0.13
CA ARG A 132 -14.33 3.11 0.62
C ARG A 132 -13.89 3.71 1.94
N ASP A 133 -13.72 2.86 2.94
CA ASP A 133 -13.23 3.27 4.25
C ASP A 133 -11.82 3.88 4.12
N ILE A 134 -11.66 5.12 4.58
CA ILE A 134 -10.35 5.79 4.63
C ILE A 134 -9.88 5.80 6.08
N PHE A 135 -9.04 4.82 6.42
CA PHE A 135 -8.39 4.77 7.72
C PHE A 135 -7.24 5.76 7.77
N THR A 136 -7.56 7.01 8.08
CA THR A 136 -6.52 7.99 8.41
C THR A 136 -5.71 7.45 9.59
N MET A 137 -4.40 7.30 9.41
CA MET A 137 -3.50 6.84 10.47
C MET A 137 -3.48 7.88 11.59
N THR A 138 -4.36 7.69 12.55
CA THR A 138 -4.30 8.32 13.86
C THR A 138 -3.67 7.30 14.79
N GLY A 139 -2.61 7.67 15.50
CA GLY A 139 -1.87 6.73 16.33
C GLY A 139 -2.79 6.02 17.32
N THR A 140 -2.52 4.76 17.63
CA THR A 140 -3.38 3.91 18.50
C THR A 140 -3.63 4.52 19.88
N ALA A 141 -2.71 5.36 20.35
CA ALA A 141 -2.81 6.07 21.63
C ALA A 141 -3.67 7.34 21.58
N ALA A 142 -4.08 7.83 20.41
CA ALA A 142 -4.81 9.10 20.27
C ALA A 142 -6.23 9.02 20.86
N THR A 143 -6.84 7.84 20.86
CA THR A 143 -8.24 7.63 21.29
C THR A 143 -8.36 7.21 22.76
N VAL A 144 -7.24 6.81 23.38
CA VAL A 144 -7.26 6.22 24.73
C VAL A 144 -7.20 7.32 25.79
N ASN A 145 -8.24 7.37 26.64
CA ASN A 145 -8.22 8.15 27.87
C ASN A 145 -8.00 7.22 29.06
N TYR A 146 -6.80 7.27 29.65
CA TYR A 146 -6.44 6.47 30.82
C TYR A 146 -7.04 6.97 32.14
N VAL A 147 -7.75 8.10 32.13
CA VAL A 147 -8.09 8.91 33.31
C VAL A 147 -9.62 9.09 33.46
N GLU A 148 -10.45 8.37 32.70
CA GLU A 148 -11.90 8.62 32.61
C GLU A 148 -12.65 8.63 33.95
N ARG A 149 -12.19 7.86 34.94
CA ARG A 149 -12.88 7.64 36.22
C ARG A 149 -12.36 8.48 37.38
N VAL A 150 -11.31 9.28 37.17
CA VAL A 150 -10.67 10.05 38.24
C VAL A 150 -10.66 11.54 37.92
N ASP A 151 -10.95 12.34 38.94
CA ASP A 151 -10.96 13.81 38.83
C ASP A 151 -9.60 14.44 39.13
N ARG A 152 -8.74 13.71 39.87
CA ARG A 152 -7.41 14.14 40.26
C ARG A 152 -6.44 12.97 40.18
N ILE A 153 -5.27 13.20 39.60
CA ILE A 153 -4.17 12.22 39.57
C ILE A 153 -3.06 12.70 40.49
N LEU A 154 -2.46 11.76 41.23
CA LEU A 154 -1.21 11.98 41.91
C LEU A 154 -0.05 11.69 40.96
N MET A 155 0.71 12.71 40.59
CA MET A 155 1.95 12.56 39.84
C MET A 155 3.06 12.16 40.81
N VAL A 156 3.72 11.04 40.51
CA VAL A 156 4.85 10.49 41.27
C VAL A 156 6.06 10.29 40.35
N PRO A 157 7.29 10.51 40.84
CA PRO A 157 8.49 10.14 40.09
C PRO A 157 8.53 8.63 39.82
N HIS A 158 9.15 8.25 38.71
CA HIS A 158 9.34 6.84 38.38
C HIS A 158 10.27 6.14 39.39
N LYS A 159 10.02 4.85 39.67
CA LYS A 159 10.76 4.02 40.64
C LYS A 159 12.29 4.11 40.51
N SER A 160 12.81 4.18 39.29
CA SER A 160 14.26 4.28 39.04
C SER A 160 14.89 5.59 39.54
N LYS A 161 14.10 6.66 39.65
CA LYS A 161 14.53 7.96 40.18
C LYS A 161 14.30 8.04 41.69
N LEU A 162 13.22 7.44 42.20
CA LEU A 162 12.93 7.37 43.62
C LEU A 162 14.06 6.71 44.42
N ILE A 163 14.63 5.61 43.91
CA ILE A 163 15.75 4.88 44.55
C ILE A 163 16.99 5.77 44.75
N LYS A 164 17.15 6.83 43.95
CA LYS A 164 18.31 7.73 43.98
C LYS A 164 18.08 9.00 44.81
N MET A 165 16.88 9.22 45.35
CA MET A 165 16.51 10.44 46.07
C MET A 165 16.43 10.20 47.57
N SER A 166 16.81 11.21 48.37
CA SER A 166 16.68 11.17 49.83
C SER A 166 15.20 11.18 50.26
N GLN A 167 14.90 10.68 51.45
CA GLN A 167 13.53 10.58 51.98
C GLN A 167 12.79 11.94 51.96
N GLU A 168 13.49 13.03 52.28
CA GLU A 168 12.95 14.39 52.27
C GLU A 168 12.63 14.93 50.86
N GLU A 169 13.37 14.47 49.84
CA GLU A 169 13.15 14.86 48.45
C GLU A 169 11.99 14.08 47.83
N GLN A 170 11.80 12.83 48.26
CA GLN A 170 10.67 12.01 47.88
C GLN A 170 9.36 12.67 48.33
N ASP A 171 9.29 13.13 49.57
CA ASP A 171 8.09 13.77 50.15
C ASP A 171 7.69 15.09 49.48
N LYS A 172 8.65 15.82 48.90
CA LYS A 172 8.38 17.07 48.15
C LYS A 172 8.01 16.84 46.69
N SER A 173 8.19 15.63 46.16
CA SER A 173 8.06 15.35 44.73
C SER A 173 6.63 15.04 44.26
N PHE A 174 5.68 14.91 45.19
CA PHE A 174 4.29 14.57 44.91
C PHE A 174 3.49 15.79 44.42
N LYS A 175 2.83 15.68 43.25
CA LYS A 175 1.97 16.74 42.73
C LYS A 175 0.57 16.21 42.37
N LYS A 176 -0.47 16.78 42.98
CA LYS A 176 -1.86 16.50 42.59
C LYS A 176 -2.24 17.38 41.39
N VAL A 177 -2.71 16.76 40.31
CA VAL A 177 -3.13 17.44 39.09
C VAL A 177 -4.63 17.19 38.88
N ASP A 178 -5.40 18.25 38.69
CA ASP A 178 -6.83 18.16 38.35
C ASP A 178 -6.98 17.87 36.85
N VAL A 179 -7.77 16.85 36.54
CA VAL A 179 -7.96 16.29 35.19
C VAL A 179 -9.41 16.39 34.71
N LYS A 180 -10.29 17.05 35.47
CA LYS A 180 -11.71 17.26 35.07
C LYS A 180 -11.84 17.92 33.71
N LYS A 181 -11.03 18.96 33.47
CA LYS A 181 -11.02 19.69 32.19
C LYS A 181 -10.62 18.78 31.02
N TYR A 182 -9.64 17.90 31.26
CA TYR A 182 -9.17 16.93 30.27
C TYR A 182 -10.25 15.88 29.96
N ASN A 183 -10.87 15.29 30.98
CA ASN A 183 -11.94 14.31 30.83
C ASN A 183 -13.17 14.88 30.09
N ASN A 184 -13.55 16.12 30.38
CA ASN A 184 -14.65 16.78 29.67
C ASN A 184 -14.33 17.01 28.18
N LYS A 185 -13.09 17.39 27.86
CA LYS A 185 -12.63 17.53 26.46
C LYS A 185 -12.69 16.19 25.72
N HIS A 186 -12.26 15.10 26.35
CA HIS A 186 -12.29 13.77 25.75
C HIS A 186 -13.71 13.26 25.52
N LYS A 187 -14.64 13.54 26.44
CA LYS A 187 -16.07 13.22 26.27
C LYS A 187 -16.69 13.96 25.08
N ILE A 188 -16.37 15.24 24.90
CA ILE A 188 -16.83 16.04 23.75
C ILE A 188 -16.28 15.46 22.45
N PHE A 189 -14.98 15.16 22.42
CA PHE A 189 -14.31 14.56 21.26
C PHE A 189 -14.91 13.21 20.86
N LYS A 190 -15.13 12.30 21.83
CA LYS A 190 -15.77 10.99 21.60
C LYS A 190 -17.19 11.13 21.05
N LYS A 191 -17.98 12.08 21.57
CA LYS A 191 -19.33 12.37 21.07
C LYS A 191 -19.31 12.92 19.64
N GLN A 192 -18.32 13.74 19.30
CA GLN A 192 -18.14 14.23 17.93
C GLN A 192 -17.78 13.10 16.97
N GLN A 193 -16.88 12.18 17.34
CA GLN A 193 -16.55 11.00 16.54
C GLN A 193 -17.77 10.12 16.29
N MET A 194 -18.58 9.82 17.32
CA MET A 194 -19.80 9.01 17.16
C MET A 194 -20.86 9.69 16.28
N ASN A 195 -20.93 11.02 16.27
CA ASN A 195 -21.84 11.76 15.39
C ASN A 195 -21.34 11.86 13.95
N MET A 196 -20.05 11.61 13.74
CA MET A 196 -19.37 11.63 12.43
C MET A 196 -19.28 10.23 11.80
N ASP A 197 -20.01 9.25 12.34
CA ASP A 197 -20.05 7.90 11.83
C ASP A 197 -20.47 7.89 10.34
N GLU A 198 -19.71 7.19 9.51
CA GLU A 198 -19.77 7.29 8.05
C GLU A 198 -21.19 6.97 7.53
N ASP A 199 -21.81 5.93 8.09
CA ASP A 199 -23.18 5.52 7.76
C ASP A 199 -24.22 6.61 8.06
N ILE A 200 -24.04 7.35 9.14
CA ILE A 200 -24.97 8.41 9.55
C ILE A 200 -24.85 9.61 8.62
N ILE A 201 -23.63 9.97 8.21
CA ILE A 201 -23.36 11.08 7.29
C ILE A 201 -23.84 10.73 5.89
N ILE A 202 -23.47 9.57 5.34
CA ILE A 202 -23.86 9.13 3.99
C ILE A 202 -25.39 9.04 3.89
N LYS A 203 -26.07 8.51 4.92
CA LYS A 203 -27.53 8.45 4.96
C LYS A 203 -28.18 9.83 4.95
N LYS A 204 -27.60 10.83 5.62
CA LYS A 204 -28.07 12.23 5.57
C LYS A 204 -27.84 12.86 4.20
N LEU A 205 -26.68 12.61 3.59
CA LEU A 205 -26.35 13.12 2.25
C LEU A 205 -27.27 12.55 1.18
N ARG A 206 -27.52 11.23 1.16
CA ARG A 206 -28.46 10.59 0.22
C ARG A 206 -29.87 11.20 0.31
N ARG A 207 -30.36 11.43 1.53
CA ARG A 207 -31.66 12.08 1.76
C ARG A 207 -31.72 13.50 1.21
N LYS A 208 -30.60 14.23 1.26
CA LYS A 208 -30.51 15.59 0.76
C LYS A 208 -30.41 15.63 -0.77
N ALA A 209 -29.59 14.77 -1.37
CA ALA A 209 -29.46 14.64 -2.83
C ALA A 209 -30.80 14.27 -3.48
N ASN A 210 -31.49 13.24 -2.96
CA ASN A 210 -32.80 12.84 -3.48
C ASN A 210 -33.86 13.94 -3.34
N LYS A 211 -33.72 14.83 -2.34
CA LYS A 211 -34.62 15.98 -2.16
C LYS A 211 -34.33 17.08 -3.19
N GLU A 212 -33.06 17.36 -3.46
CA GLU A 212 -32.65 18.35 -4.46
C GLU A 212 -33.01 17.91 -5.89
N GLU A 213 -32.92 16.62 -6.22
CA GLU A 213 -33.41 16.06 -7.49
C GLU A 213 -34.94 16.19 -7.61
N LEU A 214 -35.68 15.96 -6.51
CA LEU A 214 -37.13 16.14 -6.48
C LEU A 214 -37.53 17.61 -6.68
N ASP A 215 -36.81 18.53 -6.04
CA ASP A 215 -37.06 19.97 -6.13
C ASP A 215 -36.72 20.50 -7.53
N GLN A 216 -35.69 19.96 -8.22
CA GLN A 216 -35.39 20.28 -9.62
C GLN A 216 -36.45 19.79 -10.60
N MET A 217 -37.07 18.62 -10.36
CA MET A 217 -38.20 18.14 -11.16
C MET A 217 -39.49 18.96 -10.96
N MET A 218 -39.63 19.63 -9.81
CA MET A 218 -40.79 20.47 -9.48
C MET A 218 -40.70 21.90 -10.05
N VAL A 219 -39.54 22.32 -10.58
CA VAL A 219 -39.38 23.59 -11.30
C VAL A 219 -39.64 23.33 -12.79
N LYS A 220 -40.83 23.76 -13.26
CA LYS A 220 -41.27 23.67 -14.67
C LYS A 220 -40.17 24.18 -15.62
N PRO A 221 -39.80 23.44 -16.69
CA PRO A 221 -38.79 23.90 -17.63
C PRO A 221 -39.25 25.14 -18.41
N PRO A 222 -38.35 26.07 -18.76
CA PRO A 222 -38.69 27.24 -19.57
C PRO A 222 -39.11 26.81 -20.98
N LEU A 223 -40.13 27.50 -21.50
CA LEU A 223 -40.75 27.24 -22.80
C LEU A 223 -39.72 27.34 -23.94
N PHE A 224 -39.85 26.45 -24.91
CA PHE A 224 -39.00 26.19 -26.08
C PHE A 224 -38.82 27.34 -27.10
N GLU A 225 -39.08 28.60 -26.76
CA GLU A 225 -39.04 29.72 -27.74
C GLU A 225 -37.69 30.41 -27.89
N ASP A 226 -36.79 30.36 -26.91
CA ASP A 226 -35.54 31.16 -26.94
C ASP A 226 -34.40 30.57 -27.79
N VAL A 227 -34.53 29.33 -28.30
CA VAL A 227 -33.45 28.66 -29.05
C VAL A 227 -33.51 28.94 -30.56
N MET A 228 -34.66 29.41 -31.09
CA MET A 228 -34.84 29.61 -32.54
C MET A 228 -34.40 30.99 -33.06
N LEU A 229 -33.90 31.88 -32.18
CA LEU A 229 -33.51 33.25 -32.55
C LEU A 229 -31.98 33.46 -32.74
N LYS A 230 -31.19 32.38 -32.78
CA LYS A 230 -29.73 32.42 -32.97
C LYS A 230 -29.17 31.43 -34.02
N LEU A 231 -29.93 31.18 -35.09
CA LEU A 231 -29.40 30.65 -36.36
C LEU A 231 -29.52 31.74 -37.42
#